data_AF-E6PU49-F1
#
_entry.id   AF-E6PU49-F1
#
_cell.length_a   1.000
_cell.length_b   1.000
_cell.length_c   1.000
_cell.angle_alpha   90.00
_cell.angle_beta   90.00
_cell.angle_gamma   90.00
#
_symmetry.space_group_name_H-M   'P 1'
#
loop_
_entity.id
_entity.type
_entity.pdbx_description
1 polymer ?
#
loop_
_entity_poly.entity_id
_entity_poly.type
_entity_poly.pdbx_seq_one_letter_code
_entity_poly.pdbx_strand_id
1 'polypeptide(L)'
;MNPSELTLLLDRLLAQGGETEWVEFKHNNADPQAIGEYISALANAAALDGEPFGYMVWGVENESHEVVGTTFRPASAKVRGQMLD
;
A
#
# COMPACT_ATOMS: atom_id res chain seq x y z
N MET A 1 -7.83 8.02 10.88
CA MET A 1 -8.22 6.67 11.34
C MET A 1 -7.52 6.37 12.65
N ASN A 2 -8.19 5.67 13.57
CA ASN A 2 -7.54 5.16 14.78
C ASN A 2 -6.91 3.77 14.48
N PRO A 3 -6.09 3.20 15.37
CA PRO A 3 -5.44 1.91 15.13
C PRO A 3 -6.42 0.75 14.87
N SER A 4 -7.58 0.74 15.53
CA SER A 4 -8.60 -0.28 15.35
C SER A 4 -9.24 -0.20 13.97
N GLU A 5 -9.55 1.00 13.49
CA GLU A 5 -10.08 1.23 12.13
C GLU A 5 -9.07 0.79 11.06
N LEU A 6 -7.78 1.05 11.30
CA LEU A 6 -6.71 0.59 10.39
C LEU A 6 -6.57 -0.94 10.37
N THR A 7 -6.77 -1.59 11.52
CA THR A 7 -6.76 -3.06 11.62
C THR A 7 -7.91 -3.66 10.84
N LEU A 8 -9.13 -3.13 11.02
CA LEU A 8 -10.32 -3.57 10.26
C LEU A 8 -10.16 -3.34 8.76
N LEU A 9 -9.57 -2.21 8.37
CA LEU A 9 -9.25 -1.94 6.97
C LEU A 9 -8.25 -2.96 6.43
N LEU A 10 -7.16 -3.25 7.16
CA LEU A 10 -6.17 -4.24 6.75
C LEU A 10 -6.81 -5.63 6.59
N ASP A 11 -7.62 -6.08 7.55
CA ASP A 11 -8.34 -7.34 7.46
C ASP A 11 -9.25 -7.40 6.22
N ARG A 12 -9.95 -6.29 5.90
CA ARG A 12 -10.77 -6.19 4.68
C ARG A 12 -9.92 -6.33 3.43
N LEU A 13 -8.77 -5.66 3.36
CA LEU A 13 -7.87 -5.70 2.21
C LEU A 13 -7.27 -7.11 2.03
N LEU A 14 -6.80 -7.75 3.10
CA LEU A 14 -6.25 -9.12 3.05
C LEU A 14 -7.30 -10.16 2.63
N ALA A 15 -8.56 -9.95 3.03
CA ALA A 15 -9.68 -10.81 2.66
C ALA A 15 -10.14 -10.68 1.20
N GLN A 16 -9.63 -9.72 0.41
CA GLN A 16 -10.01 -9.54 -1.00
C GLN A 16 -9.57 -10.71 -1.91
N GLY A 17 -8.69 -11.60 -1.46
CA GLY A 17 -8.47 -12.94 -2.04
C GLY A 17 -7.90 -13.02 -3.47
N GLY A 18 -7.84 -11.92 -4.23
CA GLY A 18 -7.29 -11.86 -5.58
C GLY A 18 -6.65 -10.50 -5.88
N GLU A 19 -6.03 -10.38 -7.07
CA GLU A 19 -5.37 -9.16 -7.56
C GLU A 19 -6.40 -8.05 -7.81
N THR A 20 -6.71 -7.27 -6.78
CA THR A 20 -7.44 -6.00 -6.92
C THR A 20 -6.46 -4.94 -7.43
N GLU A 21 -6.72 -4.36 -8.60
CA GLU A 21 -5.81 -3.42 -9.27
C GLU A 21 -5.59 -2.10 -8.49
N TRP A 22 -6.43 -1.82 -7.49
CA TRP A 22 -6.34 -0.65 -6.61
C TRP A 22 -5.71 -0.96 -5.24
N VAL A 23 -5.21 -2.17 -5.00
CA VAL A 23 -4.47 -2.55 -3.77
C VAL A 23 -3.14 -3.21 -4.14
N GLU A 24 -2.04 -2.69 -3.61
CA GLU A 24 -0.71 -3.26 -3.79
C GLU A 24 -0.11 -3.68 -2.44
N PHE A 25 0.31 -4.94 -2.32
CA PHE A 25 1.05 -5.46 -1.17
C PHE A 25 2.56 -5.47 -1.44
N LYS A 26 3.35 -4.93 -0.53
CA LYS A 26 4.81 -4.95 -0.59
C LYS A 26 5.39 -5.43 0.73
N HIS A 27 6.46 -6.21 0.68
CA HIS A 27 7.24 -6.50 1.89
C HIS A 27 8.06 -5.27 2.33
N ASN A 28 9.00 -4.80 1.49
CA ASN A 28 9.96 -3.72 1.85
C ASN A 28 10.35 -2.78 0.69
N ASN A 29 9.64 -2.79 -0.44
CA ASN A 29 10.05 -1.94 -1.57
C ASN A 29 10.07 -0.45 -1.18
N ALA A 30 11.21 0.19 -1.40
CA ALA A 30 11.48 1.57 -1.00
C ALA A 30 11.91 2.45 -2.19
N ASP A 31 11.85 1.93 -3.43
CA ASP A 31 12.19 2.71 -4.61
C ASP A 31 11.16 3.82 -4.85
N PRO A 32 11.55 5.10 -4.76
CA PRO A 32 10.59 6.20 -4.83
C PRO A 32 9.92 6.38 -6.17
N GLN A 33 10.62 6.04 -7.25
CA GLN A 33 10.09 6.17 -8.59
C GLN A 33 8.98 5.14 -8.79
N ALA A 34 9.25 3.88 -8.45
CA ALA A 34 8.25 2.82 -8.47
C ALA A 34 7.06 3.17 -7.56
N ILE A 35 7.30 3.71 -6.35
CA ILE A 35 6.23 4.17 -5.46
C ILE A 35 5.31 5.20 -6.14
N GLY A 36 5.87 6.20 -6.82
CA GLY A 36 5.08 7.21 -7.53
C GLY A 36 4.27 6.63 -8.70
N GLU A 37 4.86 5.69 -9.44
CA GLU A 37 4.19 4.96 -10.51
C GLU A 37 3.03 4.11 -9.97
N TYR A 38 3.26 3.36 -8.87
CA TYR A 38 2.23 2.58 -8.18
C TYR A 38 1.10 3.46 -7.67
N ILE A 39 1.39 4.58 -6.98
CA ILE A 39 0.35 5.48 -6.48
C ILE A 39 -0.54 5.98 -7.62
N SER A 40 0.07 6.38 -8.75
CA SER A 40 -0.67 6.84 -9.92
C SER A 40 -1.56 5.74 -10.51
N ALA A 41 -1.05 4.51 -10.61
CA ALA A 41 -1.80 3.37 -11.11
C ALA A 41 -2.97 3.01 -10.18
N LEU A 42 -2.72 2.91 -8.87
CA LEU A 42 -3.72 2.57 -7.85
C LEU A 42 -4.85 3.60 -7.79
N ALA A 43 -4.53 4.89 -7.89
CA ALA A 43 -5.54 5.95 -7.91
C ALA A 43 -6.45 5.85 -9.14
N ASN A 44 -5.87 5.55 -10.31
CA ASN A 44 -6.65 5.33 -11.53
C ASN A 44 -7.52 4.08 -11.45
N ALA A 45 -6.98 2.97 -10.94
CA ALA A 45 -7.72 1.73 -10.75
C ALA A 45 -8.89 1.93 -9.77
N ALA A 46 -8.67 2.59 -8.63
CA ALA A 46 -9.73 2.89 -7.67
C ALA A 46 -10.85 3.72 -8.31
N ALA A 47 -10.49 4.74 -9.10
CA ALA A 47 -11.46 5.57 -9.81
C ALA A 47 -12.26 4.78 -10.86
N LEU A 48 -11.64 3.81 -11.55
CA LEU A 48 -12.32 2.94 -12.51
C LEU A 48 -13.30 1.97 -11.83
N ASP A 49 -12.91 1.42 -10.69
CA ASP A 49 -13.72 0.46 -9.92
C ASP A 49 -14.76 1.14 -9.00
N GLY A 50 -14.77 2.48 -8.95
CA GLY A 50 -15.66 3.25 -8.09
C GLY A 50 -15.32 3.19 -6.60
N GLU A 51 -14.10 2.77 -6.27
CA GLU A 51 -13.58 2.76 -4.91
C GLU A 51 -13.07 4.16 -4.54
N PRO A 52 -13.27 4.59 -3.28
CA PRO A 52 -12.89 5.95 -2.86
C PRO A 52 -11.38 6.14 -2.78
N PHE A 53 -10.59 5.07 -2.65
CA PHE A 53 -9.15 5.10 -2.44
C PHE A 53 -8.44 3.90 -3.07
N GLY A 54 -7.22 4.13 -3.55
CA GLY A 54 -6.24 3.06 -3.78
C GLY A 54 -5.33 2.89 -2.56
N TYR A 55 -4.85 1.67 -2.31
CA TYR A 55 -4.04 1.35 -1.14
C TYR A 55 -2.70 0.73 -1.54
N MET A 56 -1.63 1.18 -0.89
CA MET A 56 -0.34 0.49 -0.91
C MET A 56 0.00 0.12 0.54
N VAL A 57 0.19 -1.17 0.78
CA VAL A 57 0.38 -1.73 2.12
C VAL A 57 1.75 -2.39 2.21
N TRP A 58 2.57 -1.90 3.13
CA TRP A 58 3.89 -2.48 3.40
C TRP A 58 3.84 -3.50 4.54
N GLY A 59 4.74 -4.48 4.47
CA GLY A 59 4.90 -5.56 5.44
C GLY A 59 3.97 -6.74 5.22
N VAL A 60 3.46 -6.89 3.99
CA VAL A 60 2.67 -8.04 3.54
C VAL A 60 3.41 -8.69 2.39
N GLU A 61 3.57 -10.01 2.46
CA GLU A 61 4.19 -10.79 1.39
C GLU A 61 3.19 -10.97 0.23
N ASN A 62 3.65 -10.76 -1.00
CA ASN A 62 2.76 -10.55 -2.15
C ASN A 62 1.99 -11.82 -2.54
N GLU A 63 2.62 -12.99 -2.45
CA GLU A 63 2.00 -14.26 -2.89
C GLU A 63 1.15 -14.92 -1.81
N SER A 64 1.56 -14.82 -0.53
CA SER A 64 0.86 -15.47 0.57
C SER A 64 -0.10 -14.56 1.32
N HIS A 65 -0.05 -13.24 1.06
CA HIS A 65 -0.73 -12.21 1.84
C HIS A 65 -0.41 -12.29 3.35
N GLU A 66 0.72 -12.91 3.72
CA GLU A 66 1.12 -13.02 5.11
C GLU A 66 1.71 -11.70 5.61
N VAL A 67 1.30 -11.31 6.81
CA VAL A 67 1.85 -10.14 7.49
C VAL A 67 3.23 -10.50 8.04
N VAL A 68 4.27 -10.15 7.27
CA VAL A 68 5.69 -10.39 7.60
C VAL A 68 6.34 -9.20 8.31
N GLY A 69 5.67 -8.05 8.33
CA GLY A 69 6.20 -6.80 8.86
C GLY A 69 7.17 -6.11 7.88
N THR A 70 7.55 -4.88 8.18
CA THR A 70 8.39 -4.07 7.29
C THR A 70 9.44 -3.27 8.06
N THR A 71 10.62 -3.14 7.47
CA THR A 71 11.64 -2.17 7.91
C THR A 71 11.49 -0.83 7.20
N PHE A 72 10.67 -0.78 6.14
CA PHE A 72 10.39 0.46 5.43
C PHE A 72 9.55 1.38 6.31
N ARG A 73 10.04 2.60 6.48
CA ARG A 73 9.34 3.66 7.23
C ARG A 73 9.16 4.85 6.30
N PRO A 74 7.96 5.04 5.72
CA PRO A 74 7.70 6.08 4.72
C PRO A 74 8.12 7.47 5.21
N ALA A 75 7.79 7.81 6.46
CA ALA A 75 8.12 9.08 7.10
C ALA A 75 9.64 9.35 7.26
N SER A 76 10.49 8.33 7.11
CA SER A 76 11.95 8.46 7.18
C SER A 76 12.65 8.18 5.84
N ALA A 77 11.91 7.72 4.83
CA ALA A 77 12.44 7.49 3.50
C ALA A 77 12.57 8.85 2.79
N LYS A 78 13.79 9.38 2.77
CA LYS A 78 14.10 10.67 2.13
C LYS A 78 14.41 10.47 0.66
N VAL A 79 13.77 11.28 -0.18
CA VAL A 79 14.08 11.35 -1.62
C VAL A 79 14.43 12.79 -1.93
N ARG A 80 15.68 13.01 -2.34
CA ARG A 80 16.18 14.34 -2.74
C ARG A 80 15.91 15.47 -1.74
N GLY A 81 15.92 15.16 -0.43
CA GLY A 81 15.77 16.17 0.63
C GLY A 81 14.33 16.57 0.97
N GLN A 82 13.32 15.93 0.37
CA GLN A 82 11.92 16.07 0.80
C GLN A 82 11.45 14.80 1.53
N MET A 83 10.63 15.01 2.54
CA MET A 83 9.90 13.93 3.20
C MET A 83 8.80 13.45 2.25
N LEU A 84 8.46 12.17 2.33
CA LEU A 84 7.28 11.62 1.68
C LEU A 84 6.11 11.83 2.64
N ASP A 85 5.55 13.03 2.60
CA ASP A 85 4.35 13.46 3.34
C ASP A 85 3.11 13.52 2.44
#